data_AF-A0A8K0RMA7-F1
#
_entry.id   AF-A0A8K0RMA7-F1
#
_cell.length_a   1.000
_cell.length_b   1.000
_cell.length_c   1.000
_cell.angle_alpha   90.00
_cell.angle_beta   90.00
_cell.angle_gamma   90.00
#
_symmetry.space_group_name_H-M   'P 1'
#
loop_
_entity.id
_entity.type
_entity.pdbx_description
1 polymer ?
#
loop_
_entity_poly.entity_id
_entity_poly.type
_entity_poly.pdbx_seq_one_letter_code
_entity_poly.pdbx_strand_id
1 'polypeptide(L)'
;MQQEFSREGSDSSQAPSVSDNDYTTAVSQPIATSEDVDPRGFRGGHARRPNDAFIAVMGQTGSGKSTSVVDVYPYEVSPDSTVYLIDTPGFDDTNKSDTEVLEEIAMWLSDSYKNNIRLDGIIYLHRISDFRMQGSARKNLVTFNKLCGEGALKRVILASTMWDITREEVAVMREQELKETSHFWGWMLSQGSSCHRYNNTPESARQIVLSLIGRGDPIVTDLQTQMVDNGLSLEETAAGRDLNTALRKEIKKLTQEQRALEEHIKAAEKTRDRMTQEILKEERDRNRMMLEKAQNGTKALNATMETMMAKRDKRLAEMKKEISDLQQREKEHLRLVREQALALERERSARNEKKQRQQENTDLPLNFNNSGQRSTNLVTAGQNHRKGEVKNPPTKIWFSISLNGSLYSLRSPEKWICNACRALERVGSDRNRIESGYMAIGQPGEWIARYGNDTWITSKDFEQHYPDLIEKIKVFEIGNLDTCALGPNQQYYARWLDGSWYCTGSSALVRTIQNLIKGQNKIVAISLGFGKSFLVSYELNNGYLGWHHDLRGYYRGLERFLKGHNNISIHAVTLDPQSQTDYLVVFTEDSAKGRGKPKNKLHCSNRGTRHAISDWWETSKELREDS
;
A
#
# COMPACT_ATOMS: atom_id res chain seq x y z
N MET A 1 -23.64 56.44 -35.28
CA MET A 1 -24.71 56.86 -34.33
C MET A 1 -25.03 55.62 -33.51
N GLN A 2 -24.80 55.61 -32.20
CA GLN A 2 -25.63 56.26 -31.15
C GLN A 2 -27.06 55.66 -31.16
N GLN A 3 -27.65 55.23 -30.03
CA GLN A 3 -27.19 55.27 -28.63
C GLN A 3 -27.96 54.24 -27.79
N GLU A 4 -27.53 54.01 -26.55
CA GLU A 4 -28.26 53.26 -25.53
C GLU A 4 -29.57 53.97 -25.11
N PHE A 5 -30.54 53.24 -24.55
CA PHE A 5 -31.22 53.63 -23.30
C PHE A 5 -31.93 52.44 -22.63
N SER A 6 -32.07 52.48 -21.31
CA SER A 6 -32.49 51.37 -20.43
C SER A 6 -33.86 51.59 -19.76
N ARG A 7 -34.25 50.62 -18.88
CA ARG A 7 -35.34 50.64 -17.86
C ARG A 7 -36.75 50.21 -18.31
N GLU A 8 -37.65 49.70 -17.45
CA GLU A 8 -37.62 49.01 -16.13
C GLU A 8 -39.02 48.42 -15.86
N GLY A 9 -39.12 47.45 -14.93
CA GLY A 9 -40.37 47.01 -14.27
C GLY A 9 -41.24 46.00 -15.04
N SER A 10 -42.03 45.11 -14.44
CA SER A 10 -42.19 44.51 -13.10
C SER A 10 -43.66 44.06 -13.02
N ASP A 11 -43.89 42.80 -12.66
CA ASP A 11 -45.13 42.18 -12.14
C ASP A 11 -46.51 42.87 -12.31
N SER A 12 -47.51 42.12 -12.77
CA SER A 12 -48.36 41.38 -11.81
C SER A 12 -49.45 40.51 -12.47
N SER A 13 -49.60 39.29 -11.95
CA SER A 13 -50.85 38.53 -11.73
C SER A 13 -52.03 38.60 -12.73
N GLN A 14 -52.43 37.44 -13.24
CA GLN A 14 -53.84 36.98 -13.16
C GLN A 14 -53.96 35.47 -13.43
N ALA A 15 -54.50 34.72 -12.46
CA ALA A 15 -55.14 33.43 -12.71
C ALA A 15 -56.61 33.66 -13.12
N PRO A 16 -57.29 32.69 -13.77
CA PRO A 16 -58.32 32.01 -12.98
C PRO A 16 -58.66 30.54 -13.36
N SER A 17 -59.34 29.90 -12.39
CA SER A 17 -60.46 28.95 -12.51
C SER A 17 -60.31 27.55 -13.13
N VAL A 18 -60.74 26.59 -12.30
CA VAL A 18 -61.01 25.17 -12.55
C VAL A 18 -62.31 24.95 -13.34
N SER A 19 -62.41 23.86 -14.10
CA SER A 19 -63.68 23.15 -14.33
C SER A 19 -63.45 21.65 -14.57
N ASP A 20 -64.01 20.80 -13.73
CA ASP A 20 -63.96 19.34 -13.85
C ASP A 20 -64.84 18.78 -14.98
N ASN A 21 -64.55 17.55 -15.42
CA ASN A 21 -65.57 16.56 -15.77
C ASN A 21 -64.99 15.14 -15.80
N ASP A 22 -65.70 14.22 -15.15
CA ASP A 22 -65.37 12.79 -15.04
C ASP A 22 -65.49 12.03 -16.37
N TYR A 23 -64.74 10.91 -16.50
CA TYR A 23 -65.34 9.61 -16.84
C TYR A 23 -64.40 8.45 -16.45
N THR A 24 -64.98 7.35 -15.99
CA THR A 24 -64.29 6.27 -15.26
C THR A 24 -63.90 5.06 -16.12
N THR A 25 -62.67 4.58 -15.89
CA THR A 25 -62.24 3.17 -15.86
C THR A 25 -62.33 2.32 -17.15
N ALA A 26 -61.18 2.10 -17.78
CA ALA A 26 -60.81 0.81 -18.38
C ALA A 26 -59.32 0.53 -18.14
N VAL A 27 -58.99 -0.70 -17.70
CA VAL A 27 -57.66 -1.05 -17.19
C VAL A 27 -56.64 -1.22 -18.31
N SER A 28 -55.49 -0.55 -18.18
CA SER A 28 -54.24 -0.90 -18.86
C SER A 28 -53.06 -0.53 -17.96
N GLN A 29 -52.13 -1.47 -17.75
CA GLN A 29 -51.06 -1.34 -16.77
C GLN A 29 -50.05 -0.25 -17.16
N PRO A 30 -49.73 0.71 -16.28
CA PRO A 30 -48.59 1.60 -16.49
C PRO A 30 -47.27 0.85 -16.28
N ILE A 31 -46.34 1.07 -17.20
CA ILE A 31 -44.94 0.65 -17.10
C ILE A 31 -44.30 1.35 -15.89
N ALA A 32 -43.48 0.62 -15.13
CA ALA A 32 -42.86 1.14 -13.92
C ALA A 32 -42.00 2.39 -14.20
N THR A 33 -42.41 3.52 -13.62
CA THR A 33 -41.66 4.78 -13.61
C THR A 33 -40.57 4.73 -12.56
N SER A 34 -39.34 5.07 -12.96
CA SER A 34 -38.20 5.51 -12.12
C SER A 34 -38.34 5.31 -10.60
N GLU A 35 -37.76 4.23 -10.07
CA GLU A 35 -37.48 4.15 -8.63
C GLU A 35 -36.49 5.26 -8.24
N ASP A 36 -36.74 5.89 -7.09
CA ASP A 36 -35.88 6.92 -6.52
C ASP A 36 -34.43 6.44 -6.39
N VAL A 37 -33.48 7.25 -6.87
CA VAL A 37 -32.05 7.04 -6.62
C VAL A 37 -31.75 7.39 -5.16
N ASP A 38 -31.89 6.35 -4.36
CA ASP A 38 -31.71 6.30 -2.93
C ASP A 38 -30.27 6.72 -2.48
N PRO A 39 -30.10 7.82 -1.72
CA PRO A 39 -28.79 8.42 -1.41
C PRO A 39 -27.99 7.67 -0.32
N ARG A 40 -28.25 6.37 -0.11
CA ARG A 40 -27.67 5.53 0.95
C ARG A 40 -26.23 5.07 0.67
N GLY A 41 -25.30 6.03 0.54
CA GLY A 41 -23.90 5.76 0.17
C GLY A 41 -22.82 5.89 1.26
N PHE A 42 -23.02 6.68 2.33
CA PHE A 42 -21.88 7.21 3.13
C PHE A 42 -21.91 6.90 4.64
N ARG A 43 -23.05 6.48 5.21
CA ARG A 43 -23.19 6.03 6.62
C ARG A 43 -23.63 4.57 6.72
N GLY A 44 -23.13 3.69 5.84
CA GLY A 44 -23.56 2.29 5.78
C GLY A 44 -25.07 2.12 5.51
N GLY A 45 -25.69 3.09 4.84
CA GLY A 45 -27.14 3.10 4.57
C GLY A 45 -27.97 4.15 5.33
N HIS A 46 -27.37 5.19 5.91
CA HIS A 46 -28.10 6.34 6.47
C HIS A 46 -27.85 7.64 5.69
N ALA A 47 -28.86 8.52 5.71
CA ALA A 47 -28.81 9.85 5.09
C ALA A 47 -27.91 10.83 5.88
N ARG A 48 -27.50 11.93 5.21
CA ARG A 48 -26.73 13.05 5.80
C ARG A 48 -27.51 13.67 6.97
N ARG A 49 -26.85 13.89 8.11
CA ARG A 49 -27.40 14.76 9.18
C ARG A 49 -27.12 16.23 8.85
N PRO A 50 -27.98 17.19 9.27
CA PRO A 50 -27.77 18.61 8.97
C PRO A 50 -26.39 19.18 9.37
N ASN A 51 -25.79 18.62 10.43
CA ASN A 51 -24.48 19.03 10.96
C ASN A 51 -23.31 18.15 10.49
N ASP A 52 -23.52 17.23 9.54
CA ASP A 52 -22.44 16.44 8.94
C ASP A 52 -21.71 17.25 7.86
N ALA A 53 -20.38 17.24 7.90
CA ALA A 53 -19.52 18.03 7.01
C ALA A 53 -18.59 17.14 6.17
N PHE A 54 -18.39 17.46 4.90
CA PHE A 54 -17.53 16.72 3.95
C PHE A 54 -16.31 17.56 3.58
N ILE A 55 -15.11 17.06 3.86
CA ILE A 55 -13.86 17.78 3.65
C ILE A 55 -12.91 16.92 2.80
N ALA A 56 -12.54 17.40 1.62
CA ALA A 56 -11.56 16.72 0.77
C ALA A 56 -10.13 17.07 1.20
N VAL A 57 -9.25 16.06 1.30
CA VAL A 57 -7.84 16.21 1.64
C VAL A 57 -7.01 15.90 0.39
N MET A 58 -6.31 16.90 -0.13
CA MET A 58 -5.52 16.84 -1.37
C MET A 58 -4.06 17.21 -1.10
N GLY A 59 -3.16 16.87 -2.01
CA GLY A 59 -1.76 17.28 -1.92
C GLY A 59 -0.80 16.35 -2.65
N GLN A 60 0.50 16.66 -2.57
CA GLN A 60 1.56 15.86 -3.19
C GLN A 60 1.74 14.49 -2.51
N THR A 61 2.35 13.52 -3.17
CA THR A 61 2.72 12.23 -2.57
C THR A 61 3.67 12.43 -1.38
N GLY A 62 3.39 11.75 -0.26
CA GLY A 62 4.16 11.88 0.98
C GLY A 62 3.92 13.18 1.77
N SER A 63 2.92 14.01 1.45
CA SER A 63 2.67 15.27 2.18
C SER A 63 1.95 15.14 3.54
N GLY A 64 1.63 13.91 3.97
CA GLY A 64 0.91 13.62 5.23
C GLY A 64 -0.45 12.93 5.05
N LYS A 65 -0.88 12.71 3.81
CA LYS A 65 -2.07 11.93 3.44
C LYS A 65 -1.73 10.45 3.18
N SER A 66 -2.70 9.54 3.27
CA SER A 66 -2.43 8.12 3.56
C SER A 66 -2.76 7.11 2.45
N THR A 67 -3.36 7.53 1.34
CA THR A 67 -3.98 6.60 0.38
C THR A 67 -3.49 6.70 -1.06
N SER A 68 -3.63 5.58 -1.78
CA SER A 68 -3.39 5.44 -3.23
C SER A 68 -4.69 5.32 -4.04
N VAL A 69 -5.85 5.46 -3.40
CA VAL A 69 -7.22 5.45 -3.96
C VAL A 69 -8.06 6.36 -3.07
N VAL A 70 -9.05 7.08 -3.61
CA VAL A 70 -9.94 7.91 -2.79
C VAL A 70 -10.68 7.06 -1.74
N ASP A 71 -10.58 7.43 -0.46
CA ASP A 71 -11.21 6.75 0.69
C ASP A 71 -11.85 7.78 1.63
N VAL A 72 -12.80 7.35 2.47
CA VAL A 72 -13.61 8.27 3.31
C VAL A 72 -13.57 7.87 4.77
N TYR A 73 -12.99 8.73 5.61
CA TYR A 73 -12.80 8.53 7.04
C TYR A 73 -13.79 9.37 7.86
N PRO A 74 -14.72 8.76 8.61
CA PRO A 74 -15.59 9.47 9.53
C PRO A 74 -14.84 9.84 10.82
N TYR A 75 -14.99 11.09 11.25
CA TYR A 75 -14.51 11.63 12.52
C TYR A 75 -15.69 12.27 13.27
N GLU A 76 -16.12 11.67 14.37
CA GLU A 76 -17.19 12.21 15.20
C GLU A 76 -16.66 13.40 16.03
N VAL A 77 -17.19 14.60 15.74
CA VAL A 77 -16.83 15.83 16.44
C VAL A 77 -17.72 16.02 17.67
N SER A 78 -18.99 15.62 17.54
CA SER A 78 -19.98 15.54 18.61
C SER A 78 -21.01 14.43 18.28
N PRO A 79 -21.89 14.04 19.22
CA PRO A 79 -22.93 13.03 18.96
C PRO A 79 -23.83 13.34 17.76
N ASP A 80 -23.95 14.62 17.39
CA ASP A 80 -24.83 15.12 16.33
C ASP A 80 -24.06 15.59 15.08
N SER A 81 -22.72 15.59 15.07
CA SER A 81 -21.90 16.07 13.95
C SER A 81 -20.73 15.13 13.64
N THR A 82 -20.75 14.57 12.43
CA THR A 82 -19.63 13.78 11.88
C THR A 82 -18.97 14.53 10.73
N VAL A 83 -17.64 14.61 10.75
CA VAL A 83 -16.84 15.06 9.61
C VAL A 83 -16.43 13.85 8.79
N TYR A 84 -16.61 13.91 7.47
CA TYR A 84 -16.13 12.94 6.51
C TYR A 84 -14.89 13.51 5.83
N LEU A 85 -13.72 13.01 6.23
CA LEU A 85 -12.44 13.32 5.59
C LEU A 85 -12.29 12.41 4.38
N ILE A 86 -12.36 13.00 3.18
CA ILE A 86 -12.16 12.30 1.92
C ILE A 86 -10.69 12.40 1.57
N ASP A 87 -9.93 11.33 1.85
CA ASP A 87 -8.53 11.26 1.49
C ASP A 87 -8.39 11.00 -0.01
N THR A 88 -7.46 11.69 -0.68
CA THR A 88 -7.28 11.58 -2.14
C THR A 88 -5.86 11.17 -2.53
N PRO A 89 -5.68 10.50 -3.68
CA PRO A 89 -4.35 10.12 -4.19
C PRO A 89 -3.41 11.32 -4.36
N GLY A 90 -2.10 11.05 -4.36
CA GLY A 90 -1.10 12.10 -4.54
C GLY A 90 -0.82 12.47 -5.98
N PHE A 91 -0.78 13.76 -6.27
CA PHE A 91 -0.02 14.24 -7.42
C PHE A 91 1.47 13.95 -7.18
N ASP A 92 2.24 13.71 -8.25
CA ASP A 92 3.63 13.22 -8.16
C ASP A 92 3.73 11.81 -7.49
N ASP A 93 2.89 10.86 -7.92
CA ASP A 93 2.94 9.44 -7.51
C ASP A 93 3.89 8.63 -8.41
N THR A 94 4.65 7.68 -7.83
CA THR A 94 5.58 6.83 -8.58
C THR A 94 4.85 5.90 -9.55
N ASN A 95 3.73 5.33 -9.12
CA ASN A 95 2.97 4.30 -9.81
C ASN A 95 1.89 4.91 -10.72
N LYS A 96 1.25 6.01 -10.32
CA LYS A 96 0.23 6.72 -11.12
C LYS A 96 0.83 7.91 -11.87
N SER A 97 0.12 8.40 -12.87
CA SER A 97 0.35 9.71 -13.50
C SER A 97 -0.52 10.78 -12.85
N ASP A 98 -0.11 12.06 -12.94
CA ASP A 98 -0.94 13.19 -12.50
C ASP A 98 -2.32 13.20 -13.17
N THR A 99 -2.43 12.64 -14.38
CA THR A 99 -3.73 12.47 -15.06
C THR A 99 -4.61 11.44 -14.37
N GLU A 100 -4.08 10.26 -14.01
CA GLU A 100 -4.89 9.24 -13.32
C GLU A 100 -5.31 9.70 -11.92
N VAL A 101 -4.48 10.51 -11.27
CA VAL A 101 -4.82 11.18 -10.01
C VAL A 101 -5.96 12.19 -10.22
N LEU A 102 -5.86 13.03 -11.26
CA LEU A 102 -6.93 13.95 -11.62
C LEU A 102 -8.21 13.22 -12.05
N GLU A 103 -8.12 12.09 -12.75
CA GLU A 103 -9.24 11.22 -13.14
C GLU A 103 -9.98 10.69 -11.91
N GLU A 104 -9.27 10.14 -10.92
CA GLU A 104 -9.89 9.63 -9.69
C GLU A 104 -10.52 10.74 -8.84
N ILE A 105 -9.87 11.91 -8.74
CA ILE A 105 -10.44 13.07 -8.03
C ILE A 105 -11.67 13.60 -8.77
N ALA A 106 -11.61 13.76 -10.09
CA ALA A 106 -12.72 14.24 -10.92
C ALA A 106 -13.95 13.33 -10.84
N MET A 107 -13.72 12.02 -10.93
CA MET A 107 -14.74 10.98 -10.81
C MET A 107 -15.41 11.04 -9.43
N TRP A 108 -14.65 11.13 -8.34
CA TRP A 108 -15.24 11.19 -6.99
C TRP A 108 -16.01 12.50 -6.75
N LEU A 109 -15.46 13.65 -7.16
CA LEU A 109 -16.10 14.95 -7.01
C LEU A 109 -17.40 15.05 -7.81
N SER A 110 -17.41 14.50 -9.03
CA SER A 110 -18.58 14.56 -9.91
C SER A 110 -19.66 13.55 -9.50
N ASP A 111 -19.28 12.38 -8.99
CA ASP A 111 -20.21 11.38 -8.42
C ASP A 111 -20.87 11.90 -7.15
N SER A 112 -20.09 12.43 -6.20
CA SER A 112 -20.64 13.06 -4.99
C SER A 112 -21.58 14.22 -5.35
N TYR A 113 -21.20 15.08 -6.30
CA TYR A 113 -22.04 16.18 -6.77
C TYR A 113 -23.38 15.73 -7.36
N LYS A 114 -23.38 14.72 -8.25
CA LYS A 114 -24.63 14.13 -8.78
C LYS A 114 -25.53 13.55 -7.68
N ASN A 115 -24.95 12.94 -6.65
CA ASN A 115 -25.66 12.38 -5.51
C ASN A 115 -26.03 13.42 -4.42
N ASN A 116 -26.04 14.72 -4.76
CA ASN A 116 -26.32 15.84 -3.85
C ASN A 116 -25.45 15.93 -2.58
N ILE A 117 -24.25 15.33 -2.64
CA ILE A 117 -23.20 15.53 -1.65
C ILE A 117 -22.35 16.70 -2.13
N ARG A 118 -22.11 17.65 -1.23
CA ARG A 118 -21.37 18.88 -1.49
C ARG A 118 -20.24 18.96 -0.45
N LEU A 119 -19.13 19.58 -0.81
CA LEU A 119 -18.01 19.77 0.11
C LEU A 119 -18.23 21.00 0.97
N ASP A 120 -17.92 20.90 2.26
CA ASP A 120 -17.92 22.02 3.19
C ASP A 120 -16.55 22.71 3.23
N GLY A 121 -15.49 22.01 2.78
CA GLY A 121 -14.19 22.59 2.47
C GLY A 121 -13.18 21.61 1.86
N ILE A 122 -11.98 22.12 1.59
CA ILE A 122 -10.86 21.37 1.02
C ILE A 122 -9.58 21.71 1.81
N ILE A 123 -8.76 20.72 2.13
CA ILE A 123 -7.44 20.89 2.75
C ILE A 123 -6.39 20.48 1.72
N TYR A 124 -5.47 21.38 1.38
CA TYR A 124 -4.31 21.10 0.52
C TYR A 124 -3.04 21.00 1.36
N LEU A 125 -2.43 19.81 1.41
CA LEU A 125 -1.23 19.51 2.18
C LEU A 125 0.05 19.73 1.36
N HIS A 126 1.00 20.48 1.92
CA HIS A 126 2.31 20.76 1.34
C HIS A 126 3.43 20.56 2.36
N ARG A 127 4.51 19.84 2.01
CA ARG A 127 5.66 19.63 2.90
C ARG A 127 6.53 20.87 2.95
N ILE A 128 6.82 21.39 4.15
CA ILE A 128 7.75 22.51 4.32
C ILE A 128 9.23 22.09 4.16
N SER A 129 9.50 20.79 4.20
CA SER A 129 10.83 20.19 4.02
C SER A 129 11.40 20.35 2.61
N ASP A 130 10.56 20.57 1.61
CA ASP A 130 10.96 20.57 0.21
C ASP A 130 11.81 21.81 -0.09
N PHE A 131 13.04 21.61 -0.58
CA PHE A 131 14.06 22.67 -0.65
C PHE A 131 13.76 23.82 -1.62
N ARG A 132 12.81 23.61 -2.53
CA ARG A 132 12.27 24.59 -3.49
C ARG A 132 10.86 24.14 -3.87
N MET A 133 10.00 25.07 -4.26
CA MET A 133 8.82 24.76 -5.08
C MET A 133 9.29 24.21 -6.45
N GLN A 134 9.43 22.88 -6.53
CA GLN A 134 9.86 22.19 -7.76
C GLN A 134 8.82 22.34 -8.89
N GLY A 135 9.24 22.02 -10.12
CA GLY A 135 8.38 22.12 -11.30
C GLY A 135 7.07 21.31 -11.17
N SER A 136 7.14 20.11 -10.61
CA SER A 136 5.96 19.28 -10.32
C SER A 136 5.08 19.90 -9.24
N ALA A 137 5.63 20.26 -8.08
CA ALA A 137 4.91 20.93 -6.98
C ALA A 137 4.13 22.18 -7.45
N ARG A 138 4.77 23.04 -8.27
CA ARG A 138 4.13 24.23 -8.85
C ARG A 138 3.04 23.87 -9.86
N LYS A 139 3.29 22.93 -10.78
CA LYS A 139 2.29 22.43 -11.74
C LYS A 139 1.07 21.89 -11.01
N ASN A 140 1.28 21.06 -9.98
CA ASN A 140 0.22 20.42 -9.19
C ASN A 140 -0.63 21.46 -8.46
N LEU A 141 -0.02 22.52 -7.93
CA LEU A 141 -0.75 23.64 -7.31
C LEU A 141 -1.59 24.44 -8.32
N VAL A 142 -1.08 24.66 -9.55
CA VAL A 142 -1.85 25.30 -10.63
C VAL A 142 -3.03 24.45 -11.06
N THR A 143 -2.83 23.14 -11.29
CA THR A 143 -3.91 22.20 -11.60
C THR A 143 -4.97 22.15 -10.49
N PHE A 144 -4.54 22.10 -9.22
CA PHE A 144 -5.43 22.14 -8.06
C PHE A 144 -6.26 23.43 -8.00
N ASN A 145 -5.63 24.58 -8.25
CA ASN A 145 -6.32 25.87 -8.30
C ASN A 145 -7.38 25.89 -9.41
N LYS A 146 -7.02 25.42 -10.62
CA LYS A 146 -7.95 25.29 -11.76
C LYS A 146 -9.08 24.26 -11.55
N LEU A 147 -8.86 23.27 -10.69
CA LEU A 147 -9.88 22.31 -10.27
C LEU A 147 -10.87 22.96 -9.30
N CYS A 148 -10.37 23.73 -8.32
CA CYS A 148 -11.20 24.37 -7.31
C CYS A 148 -12.09 25.46 -7.91
N GLY A 149 -11.51 26.38 -8.69
CA GLY A 149 -12.20 27.58 -9.12
C GLY A 149 -12.29 28.64 -8.02
N GLU A 150 -12.43 29.91 -8.41
CA GLU A 150 -12.37 31.07 -7.51
C GLU A 150 -13.41 30.98 -6.38
N GLY A 151 -14.65 30.57 -6.71
CA GLY A 151 -15.74 30.45 -5.75
C GLY A 151 -15.52 29.44 -4.62
N ALA A 152 -14.65 28.45 -4.81
CA ALA A 152 -14.31 27.45 -3.81
C ALA A 152 -13.16 27.87 -2.88
N LEU A 153 -12.30 28.81 -3.29
CA LEU A 153 -11.05 29.17 -2.59
C LEU A 153 -11.28 29.65 -1.16
N LYS A 154 -12.40 30.32 -0.89
CA LYS A 154 -12.87 30.73 0.45
C LYS A 154 -13.08 29.58 1.45
N ARG A 155 -13.11 28.33 0.99
CA ARG A 155 -13.16 27.09 1.81
C ARG A 155 -11.96 26.17 1.57
N VAL A 156 -10.90 26.67 0.94
CA VAL A 156 -9.62 25.97 0.82
C VAL A 156 -8.73 26.37 2.00
N ILE A 157 -8.24 25.37 2.74
CA ILE A 157 -7.11 25.51 3.66
C ILE A 157 -5.84 25.05 2.96
N LEU A 158 -4.82 25.90 3.00
CA LEU A 158 -3.46 25.58 2.60
C LEU A 158 -2.68 25.21 3.87
N ALA A 159 -2.37 23.92 4.04
CA ALA A 159 -1.77 23.39 5.25
C ALA A 159 -0.32 22.93 5.02
N SER A 160 0.61 23.56 5.74
CA SER A 160 2.03 23.19 5.74
C SER A 160 2.30 22.04 6.72
N THR A 161 3.02 21.01 6.27
CA THR A 161 3.32 19.79 7.04
C THR A 161 4.84 19.56 7.16
N MET A 162 5.25 18.59 7.97
CA MET A 162 6.67 18.21 8.18
C MET A 162 7.55 19.31 8.80
N TRP A 163 6.95 20.07 9.72
CA TRP A 163 7.63 21.06 10.58
C TRP A 163 8.62 20.44 11.57
N ASP A 164 8.45 19.17 11.91
CA ASP A 164 9.25 18.38 12.86
C ASP A 164 10.60 17.90 12.31
N ILE A 165 10.76 17.85 10.98
CA ILE A 165 12.01 17.40 10.31
C ILE A 165 12.80 18.54 9.66
N THR A 166 12.33 19.79 9.75
CA THR A 166 12.94 20.96 9.12
C THR A 166 13.36 21.96 10.20
N ARG A 167 14.54 22.59 10.08
CA ARG A 167 14.95 23.67 11.01
C ARG A 167 13.93 24.80 10.95
N GLU A 168 13.46 25.26 12.13
CA GLU A 168 12.33 26.19 12.25
C GLU A 168 12.55 27.48 11.45
N GLU A 169 13.73 28.10 11.55
CA GLU A 169 14.11 29.30 10.78
C GLU A 169 13.88 29.11 9.26
N VAL A 170 14.33 27.98 8.72
CA VAL A 170 14.21 27.64 7.29
C VAL A 170 12.75 27.34 6.93
N ALA A 171 12.02 26.66 7.82
CA ALA A 171 10.60 26.36 7.61
C ALA A 171 9.74 27.63 7.62
N VAL A 172 10.01 28.58 8.51
CA VAL A 172 9.34 29.89 8.57
C VAL A 172 9.63 30.71 7.31
N MET A 173 10.90 30.78 6.86
CA MET A 173 11.25 31.47 5.61
C MET A 173 10.52 30.88 4.40
N ARG A 174 10.44 29.55 4.28
CA ARG A 174 9.72 28.86 3.19
C ARG A 174 8.21 29.08 3.26
N GLU A 175 7.63 29.10 4.47
CA GLU A 175 6.20 29.39 4.62
C GLU A 175 5.88 30.82 4.19
N GLN A 176 6.77 31.77 4.48
CA GLN A 176 6.64 33.14 4.03
C GLN A 176 6.79 33.26 2.51
N GLU A 177 7.76 32.57 1.89
CA GLU A 177 7.91 32.49 0.43
C GLU A 177 6.63 31.95 -0.25
N LEU A 178 6.03 30.88 0.31
CA LEU A 178 4.76 30.33 -0.16
C LEU A 178 3.63 31.37 -0.09
N LYS A 179 3.51 32.08 1.05
CA LYS A 179 2.46 33.10 1.30
C LYS A 179 2.61 34.35 0.44
N GLU A 180 3.83 34.84 0.21
CA GLU A 180 4.07 36.09 -0.52
C GLU A 180 4.08 35.90 -2.03
N THR A 181 4.54 34.73 -2.51
CA THR A 181 4.63 34.48 -3.95
C THR A 181 3.23 34.23 -4.54
N SER A 182 2.77 35.14 -5.41
CA SER A 182 1.45 35.04 -6.05
C SER A 182 1.23 33.74 -6.83
N HIS A 183 2.29 33.21 -7.45
CA HIS A 183 2.27 31.93 -8.17
C HIS A 183 2.33 30.69 -7.26
N PHE A 184 2.47 30.87 -5.95
CA PHE A 184 2.36 29.83 -4.93
C PHE A 184 1.02 30.01 -4.19
N TRP A 185 1.03 30.31 -2.88
CA TRP A 185 -0.20 30.48 -2.11
C TRP A 185 -0.74 31.91 -2.15
N GLY A 186 0.08 32.92 -2.42
CA GLY A 186 -0.30 34.33 -2.28
C GLY A 186 -1.55 34.74 -3.06
N TRP A 187 -1.76 34.24 -4.27
CA TRP A 187 -3.00 34.52 -5.01
C TRP A 187 -4.22 33.79 -4.40
N MET A 188 -4.08 32.53 -3.97
CA MET A 188 -5.19 31.79 -3.34
C MET A 188 -5.59 32.42 -1.99
N LEU A 189 -4.60 32.88 -1.22
CA LEU A 189 -4.83 33.62 0.03
C LEU A 189 -5.53 34.97 -0.23
N SER A 190 -5.21 35.67 -1.32
CA SER A 190 -5.93 36.90 -1.69
C SER A 190 -7.38 36.66 -2.12
N GLN A 191 -7.71 35.44 -2.57
CA GLN A 191 -9.08 34.98 -2.85
C GLN A 191 -9.78 34.34 -1.64
N GLY A 192 -9.22 34.48 -0.43
CA GLY A 192 -9.86 34.08 0.82
C GLY A 192 -9.56 32.66 1.32
N SER A 193 -8.62 31.93 0.70
CA SER A 193 -8.06 30.71 1.34
C SER A 193 -7.34 31.06 2.64
N SER A 194 -7.32 30.15 3.62
CA SER A 194 -6.55 30.34 4.86
C SER A 194 -5.32 29.42 4.93
N CYS A 195 -4.26 29.91 5.58
CA CYS A 195 -3.01 29.16 5.79
C CYS A 195 -2.96 28.60 7.22
N HIS A 196 -2.63 27.32 7.38
CA HIS A 196 -2.49 26.67 8.68
C HIS A 196 -1.21 25.80 8.74
N ARG A 197 -0.70 25.54 9.95
CA ARG A 197 0.43 24.63 10.19
C ARG A 197 -0.08 23.33 10.81
N TYR A 198 0.32 22.19 10.24
CA TYR A 198 0.13 20.88 10.84
C TYR A 198 1.44 20.44 11.50
N ASN A 199 1.44 20.45 12.83
CA ASN A 199 2.64 20.23 13.66
C ASN A 199 2.84 18.75 14.02
N ASN A 200 2.30 17.83 13.21
CA ASN A 200 2.31 16.39 13.47
C ASN A 200 1.62 15.98 14.79
N THR A 201 0.60 16.73 15.23
CA THR A 201 -0.16 16.47 16.46
C THR A 201 -1.67 16.33 16.22
N PRO A 202 -2.40 15.47 16.97
CA PRO A 202 -3.86 15.38 16.89
C PRO A 202 -4.58 16.72 17.10
N GLU A 203 -4.04 17.58 17.98
CA GLU A 203 -4.62 18.88 18.30
C GLU A 203 -4.55 19.84 17.12
N SER A 204 -3.40 19.88 16.41
CA SER A 204 -3.24 20.73 15.23
C SER A 204 -4.09 20.23 14.05
N ALA A 205 -4.18 18.91 13.84
CA ALA A 205 -5.12 18.33 12.88
C ALA A 205 -6.57 18.71 13.20
N ARG A 206 -6.99 18.57 14.48
CA ARG A 206 -8.34 18.91 14.92
C ARG A 206 -8.64 20.39 14.73
N GLN A 207 -7.70 21.29 15.02
CA GLN A 207 -7.87 22.73 14.79
C GLN A 207 -8.08 23.06 13.30
N ILE A 208 -7.31 22.43 12.39
CA ILE A 208 -7.47 22.60 10.94
C ILE A 208 -8.88 22.15 10.51
N VAL A 209 -9.28 20.93 10.88
CA VAL A 209 -10.60 20.38 10.52
C VAL A 209 -11.74 21.23 11.08
N LEU A 210 -11.72 21.56 12.38
CA LEU A 210 -12.75 22.39 13.02
C LEU A 210 -12.87 23.76 12.36
N SER A 211 -11.79 24.32 11.83
CA SER A 211 -11.82 25.63 11.18
C SER A 211 -12.58 25.66 9.85
N LEU A 212 -12.91 24.52 9.24
CA LEU A 212 -13.81 24.43 8.06
C LEU A 212 -15.29 24.22 8.42
N ILE A 213 -15.60 23.73 9.62
CA ILE A 213 -16.96 23.38 10.02
C ILE A 213 -17.77 24.65 10.33
N GLY A 214 -19.05 24.66 9.96
CA GLY A 214 -20.01 25.69 10.37
C GLY A 214 -19.86 27.05 9.67
N ARG A 215 -19.02 27.17 8.64
CA ARG A 215 -18.77 28.44 7.92
C ARG A 215 -19.85 28.84 6.88
N GLY A 216 -21.04 28.24 6.94
CA GLY A 216 -22.15 28.46 5.98
C GLY A 216 -22.17 27.46 4.82
N ASP A 217 -22.81 27.82 3.72
CA ASP A 217 -23.16 26.89 2.62
C ASP A 217 -21.99 26.05 2.05
N PRO A 218 -22.27 24.83 1.56
CA PRO A 218 -21.29 24.02 0.85
C PRO A 218 -20.75 24.68 -0.42
N ILE A 219 -19.54 24.31 -0.82
CA ILE A 219 -18.92 24.72 -2.08
C ILE A 219 -19.18 23.71 -3.22
N VAL A 220 -19.17 24.27 -4.43
CA VAL A 220 -19.09 23.56 -5.71
C VAL A 220 -17.78 23.99 -6.35
N THR A 221 -17.03 23.03 -6.89
CA THR A 221 -15.78 23.35 -7.59
C THR A 221 -16.02 23.62 -9.07
N ASP A 222 -15.15 24.41 -9.70
CA ASP A 222 -15.16 24.63 -11.16
C ASP A 222 -15.19 23.30 -11.93
N LEU A 223 -14.47 22.29 -11.44
CA LEU A 223 -14.46 20.96 -12.04
C LEU A 223 -15.84 20.27 -11.98
N GLN A 224 -16.55 20.36 -10.85
CA GLN A 224 -17.91 19.79 -10.72
C GLN A 224 -18.87 20.48 -11.69
N THR A 225 -18.87 21.82 -11.73
CA THR A 225 -19.71 22.59 -12.66
C THR A 225 -19.37 22.27 -14.12
N GLN A 226 -18.08 22.18 -14.46
CA GLN A 226 -17.64 21.90 -15.83
C GLN A 226 -18.01 20.49 -16.30
N MET A 227 -17.86 19.47 -15.45
CA MET A 227 -18.09 18.07 -15.84
C MET A 227 -19.53 17.59 -15.67
N VAL A 228 -20.28 18.14 -14.72
CA VAL A 228 -21.66 17.72 -14.46
C VAL A 228 -22.68 18.67 -15.07
N ASP A 229 -22.56 19.98 -14.83
CA ASP A 229 -23.57 20.95 -15.29
C ASP A 229 -23.35 21.34 -16.77
N ASN A 230 -22.09 21.52 -17.18
CA ASN A 230 -21.72 21.84 -18.57
C ASN A 230 -21.39 20.60 -19.43
N GLY A 231 -21.37 19.40 -18.85
CA GLY A 231 -21.16 18.13 -19.55
C GLY A 231 -19.78 17.94 -20.21
N LEU A 232 -18.76 18.71 -19.84
CA LEU A 232 -17.43 18.66 -20.46
C LEU A 232 -16.67 17.36 -20.09
N SER A 233 -15.89 16.85 -21.04
CA SER A 233 -14.90 15.78 -20.78
C SER A 233 -13.74 16.30 -19.95
N LEU A 234 -12.97 15.40 -19.30
CA LEU A 234 -11.88 15.83 -18.42
C LEU A 234 -10.83 16.69 -19.16
N GLU A 235 -10.49 16.37 -20.42
CA GLU A 235 -9.55 17.14 -21.27
C GLU A 235 -9.99 18.60 -21.47
N GLU A 236 -11.30 18.87 -21.53
CA GLU A 236 -11.88 20.18 -21.83
C GLU A 236 -12.01 21.10 -20.60
N THR A 237 -11.97 20.52 -19.40
CA THR A 237 -12.00 21.27 -18.12
C THR A 237 -10.81 22.24 -18.02
N ALA A 238 -10.91 23.25 -17.16
CA ALA A 238 -9.81 24.19 -16.92
C ALA A 238 -8.56 23.49 -16.35
N ALA A 239 -8.74 22.53 -15.44
CA ALA A 239 -7.66 21.71 -14.89
C ALA A 239 -7.07 20.75 -15.92
N GLY A 240 -7.93 20.08 -16.71
CA GLY A 240 -7.52 19.16 -17.76
C GLY A 240 -6.76 19.85 -18.88
N ARG A 241 -7.19 21.03 -19.35
CA ARG A 241 -6.47 21.80 -20.38
C ARG A 241 -5.09 22.27 -19.94
N ASP A 242 -4.94 22.69 -18.69
CA ASP A 242 -3.62 23.06 -18.13
C ASP A 242 -2.69 21.84 -18.07
N LEU A 243 -3.18 20.74 -17.48
CA LEU A 243 -2.46 19.48 -17.39
C LEU A 243 -2.07 18.92 -18.76
N ASN A 244 -2.99 18.94 -19.74
CA ASN A 244 -2.77 18.55 -21.12
C ASN A 244 -1.71 19.42 -21.81
N THR A 245 -1.73 20.74 -21.58
CA THR A 245 -0.74 21.67 -22.13
C THR A 245 0.66 21.35 -21.58
N ALA A 246 0.76 21.06 -20.28
CA ALA A 246 1.99 20.60 -19.66
C ALA A 246 2.46 19.24 -20.20
N LEU A 247 1.56 18.26 -20.35
CA LEU A 247 1.86 16.94 -20.91
C LEU A 247 2.33 17.04 -22.37
N ARG A 248 1.66 17.82 -23.22
CA ARG A 248 2.05 18.05 -24.62
C ARG A 248 3.43 18.71 -24.73
N LYS A 249 3.76 19.63 -23.81
CA LYS A 249 5.10 20.23 -23.73
C LYS A 249 6.16 19.20 -23.34
N GLU A 250 5.88 18.33 -22.38
CA GLU A 250 6.82 17.28 -21.95
C GLU A 250 6.98 16.19 -23.02
N ILE A 251 5.90 15.75 -23.67
CA ILE A 251 5.93 14.85 -24.83
C ILE A 251 6.84 15.42 -25.93
N LYS A 252 6.71 16.72 -26.24
CA LYS A 252 7.55 17.38 -27.25
C LYS A 252 9.04 17.37 -26.84
N LYS A 253 9.33 17.68 -25.58
CA LYS A 253 10.69 17.67 -25.01
C LYS A 253 11.30 16.27 -25.05
N LEU A 254 10.63 15.27 -24.46
CA LEU A 254 11.06 13.88 -24.46
C LEU A 254 11.25 13.33 -25.88
N THR A 255 10.40 13.72 -26.84
CA THR A 255 10.56 13.33 -28.26
C THR A 255 11.81 13.96 -28.90
N GLN A 256 12.18 15.19 -28.52
CA GLN A 256 13.41 15.84 -28.98
C GLN A 256 14.65 15.19 -28.36
N GLU A 257 14.62 14.93 -27.05
CA GLU A 257 15.69 14.25 -26.30
C GLU A 257 15.91 12.83 -26.83
N GLN A 258 14.83 12.07 -27.08
CA GLN A 258 14.87 10.75 -27.71
C GLN A 258 15.61 10.76 -29.06
N ARG A 259 15.32 11.73 -29.93
CA ARG A 259 15.98 11.86 -31.24
C ARG A 259 17.47 12.18 -31.12
N ALA A 260 17.82 13.16 -30.28
CA ALA A 260 19.21 13.52 -30.04
C ALA A 260 20.00 12.32 -29.50
N LEU A 261 19.39 11.55 -28.59
CA LEU A 261 20.01 10.38 -28.00
C LEU A 261 20.19 9.23 -29.00
N GLU A 262 19.26 9.04 -29.94
CA GLU A 262 19.42 8.10 -31.07
C GLU A 262 20.57 8.51 -32.01
N GLU A 263 20.81 9.80 -32.21
CA GLU A 263 21.97 10.31 -32.97
C GLU A 263 23.28 10.07 -32.20
N HIS A 264 23.31 10.31 -30.88
CA HIS A 264 24.45 10.00 -30.03
C HIS A 264 24.78 8.49 -30.00
N ILE A 265 23.78 7.61 -29.96
CA ILE A 265 23.97 6.15 -30.05
C ILE A 265 24.63 5.79 -31.38
N LYS A 266 24.11 6.29 -32.52
CA LYS A 266 24.69 6.05 -33.86
C LYS A 266 26.12 6.58 -33.99
N ALA A 267 26.46 7.67 -33.29
CA ALA A 267 27.83 8.19 -33.25
C ALA A 267 28.75 7.26 -32.43
N ALA A 268 28.31 6.82 -31.24
CA ALA A 268 29.05 5.89 -30.39
C ALA A 268 29.22 4.48 -31.01
N GLU A 269 28.28 4.06 -31.87
CA GLU A 269 28.40 2.84 -32.67
C GLU A 269 29.53 2.92 -33.70
N LYS A 270 29.76 4.10 -34.31
CA LYS A 270 30.89 4.33 -35.23
C LYS A 270 32.25 4.34 -34.53
N THR A 271 32.33 4.88 -33.31
CA THR A 271 33.58 4.92 -32.52
C THR A 271 33.88 3.64 -31.76
N ARG A 272 32.95 2.66 -31.77
CA ARG A 272 33.04 1.38 -31.04
C ARG A 272 33.17 1.53 -29.51
N ASP A 273 32.78 2.67 -28.94
CA ASP A 273 32.75 2.86 -27.49
C ASP A 273 31.55 2.14 -26.87
N ARG A 274 31.80 0.90 -26.42
CA ARG A 274 30.79 0.02 -25.84
C ARG A 274 30.20 0.54 -24.52
N MET A 275 30.98 1.27 -23.72
CA MET A 275 30.52 1.81 -22.44
C MET A 275 29.57 2.99 -22.65
N THR A 276 29.95 3.92 -23.55
CA THR A 276 29.10 5.06 -23.91
C THR A 276 27.81 4.61 -24.60
N GLN A 277 27.87 3.60 -25.48
CA GLN A 277 26.67 3.01 -26.09
C GLN A 277 25.68 2.46 -25.05
N GLU A 278 26.17 1.81 -23.99
CA GLU A 278 25.33 1.18 -22.97
C GLU A 278 24.63 2.22 -22.09
N ILE A 279 25.35 3.25 -21.64
CA ILE A 279 24.78 4.40 -20.91
C ILE A 279 23.70 5.11 -21.75
N LEU A 280 23.97 5.37 -23.03
CA LEU A 280 23.01 6.02 -23.91
C LEU A 280 21.78 5.15 -24.20
N LYS A 281 21.93 3.81 -24.24
CA LYS A 281 20.81 2.86 -24.38
C LYS A 281 19.94 2.80 -23.12
N GLU A 282 20.52 2.83 -21.93
CA GLU A 282 19.76 2.96 -20.68
C GLU A 282 18.91 4.23 -20.66
N GLU A 283 19.50 5.38 -21.02
CA GLU A 283 18.82 6.67 -21.01
C GLU A 283 17.72 6.75 -22.09
N ARG A 284 17.92 6.08 -23.24
CA ARG A 284 16.91 5.94 -24.30
C ARG A 284 15.71 5.15 -23.80
N ASP A 285 15.95 4.08 -23.05
CA ASP A 285 14.86 3.24 -22.56
C ASP A 285 14.09 3.92 -21.42
N ARG A 286 14.75 4.78 -20.61
CA ARG A 286 14.08 5.71 -19.68
C ARG A 286 13.22 6.73 -20.41
N ASN A 287 13.77 7.45 -21.38
CA ASN A 287 13.05 8.47 -22.14
C ASN A 287 11.85 7.87 -22.89
N ARG A 288 11.99 6.67 -23.46
CA ARG A 288 10.87 5.92 -24.04
C ARG A 288 9.76 5.62 -23.02
N MET A 289 10.10 5.13 -21.83
CA MET A 289 9.11 4.85 -20.77
C MET A 289 8.41 6.13 -20.28
N MET A 290 9.15 7.24 -20.11
CA MET A 290 8.56 8.53 -19.74
C MET A 290 7.64 9.07 -20.84
N LEU A 291 8.04 8.94 -22.11
CA LEU A 291 7.24 9.34 -23.27
C LEU A 291 5.94 8.52 -23.36
N GLU A 292 6.01 7.22 -23.12
CA GLU A 292 4.84 6.34 -23.08
C GLU A 292 3.90 6.68 -21.90
N LYS A 293 4.42 6.91 -20.69
CA LYS A 293 3.62 7.36 -19.53
C LYS A 293 2.92 8.69 -19.84
N ALA A 294 3.61 9.64 -20.48
CA ALA A 294 3.04 10.92 -20.86
C ALA A 294 1.98 10.81 -21.97
N GLN A 295 2.21 9.98 -23.00
CA GLN A 295 1.24 9.71 -24.07
C GLN A 295 -0.02 8.99 -23.56
N ASN A 296 0.14 8.03 -22.65
CA ASN A 296 -1.00 7.38 -22.00
C ASN A 296 -1.77 8.35 -21.09
N GLY A 297 -1.07 9.26 -20.41
CA GLY A 297 -1.67 10.40 -19.70
C GLY A 297 -2.53 11.28 -20.62
N THR A 298 -2.10 11.60 -21.85
CA THR A 298 -2.97 12.35 -22.77
C THR A 298 -4.22 11.58 -23.19
N LYS A 299 -4.16 10.23 -23.32
CA LYS A 299 -5.35 9.42 -23.64
C LYS A 299 -6.34 9.35 -22.48
N ALA A 300 -5.85 9.31 -21.24
CA ALA A 300 -6.70 9.23 -20.04
C ALA A 300 -7.49 10.51 -19.78
N LEU A 301 -7.01 11.68 -20.25
CA LEU A 301 -7.77 12.93 -20.19
C LEU A 301 -9.05 12.90 -21.04
N ASN A 302 -9.13 12.08 -22.07
CA ASN A 302 -10.31 12.00 -22.95
C ASN A 302 -11.49 11.24 -22.32
N ALA A 303 -11.41 10.89 -21.03
CA ALA A 303 -12.49 10.24 -20.30
C ALA A 303 -13.65 11.22 -20.04
N THR A 304 -14.85 10.82 -20.43
CA THR A 304 -16.11 11.47 -20.02
C THR A 304 -16.57 10.92 -18.67
N MET A 305 -17.45 11.66 -17.98
CA MET A 305 -17.99 11.22 -16.69
C MET A 305 -18.66 9.84 -16.75
N GLU A 306 -19.40 9.55 -17.83
CA GLU A 306 -20.05 8.25 -18.04
C GLU A 306 -19.03 7.11 -18.18
N THR A 307 -17.95 7.32 -18.96
CA THR A 307 -16.89 6.31 -19.10
C THR A 307 -16.14 6.06 -17.79
N MET A 308 -15.92 7.10 -16.98
CA MET A 308 -15.32 6.99 -15.65
C MET A 308 -16.23 6.23 -14.67
N MET A 309 -17.53 6.54 -14.64
CA MET A 309 -18.52 5.82 -13.82
C MET A 309 -18.59 4.34 -14.22
N ALA A 310 -18.74 4.02 -15.50
CA ALA A 310 -18.79 2.65 -15.98
C ALA A 310 -17.51 1.84 -15.66
N LYS A 311 -16.33 2.47 -15.75
CA LYS A 311 -15.03 1.90 -15.37
C LYS A 311 -14.96 1.59 -13.86
N ARG A 312 -15.51 2.46 -13.01
CA ARG A 312 -15.65 2.24 -11.56
C ARG A 312 -16.65 1.13 -11.24
N ASP A 313 -17.84 1.16 -11.82
CA ASP A 313 -18.91 0.21 -11.50
C ASP A 313 -18.53 -1.22 -11.91
N LYS A 314 -17.88 -1.36 -13.08
CA LYS A 314 -17.25 -2.62 -13.48
C LYS A 314 -16.23 -3.11 -12.44
N ARG A 315 -15.32 -2.25 -12.00
CA ARG A 315 -14.29 -2.57 -10.98
C ARG A 315 -14.91 -2.93 -9.63
N LEU A 316 -15.99 -2.26 -9.24
CA LEU A 316 -16.75 -2.56 -8.02
C LEU A 316 -17.51 -3.88 -8.13
N ALA A 317 -18.11 -4.19 -9.28
CA ALA A 317 -18.81 -5.45 -9.52
C ALA A 317 -17.85 -6.65 -9.53
N GLU A 318 -16.70 -6.52 -10.22
CA GLU A 318 -15.62 -7.52 -10.22
C GLU A 318 -15.11 -7.78 -8.79
N MET A 319 -14.87 -6.72 -8.01
CA MET A 319 -14.40 -6.83 -6.63
C MET A 319 -15.46 -7.38 -5.66
N LYS A 320 -16.75 -7.01 -5.80
CA LYS A 320 -17.86 -7.60 -5.04
C LYS A 320 -17.99 -9.10 -5.33
N LYS A 321 -17.87 -9.50 -6.60
CA LYS A 321 -17.88 -10.91 -7.00
C LYS A 321 -16.72 -11.68 -6.38
N GLU A 322 -15.50 -11.15 -6.45
CA GLU A 322 -14.31 -11.75 -5.85
C GLU A 322 -14.41 -11.91 -4.33
N ILE A 323 -14.99 -10.93 -3.63
CA ILE A 323 -15.28 -11.02 -2.18
C ILE A 323 -16.33 -12.10 -1.90
N SER A 324 -17.41 -12.16 -2.69
CA SER A 324 -18.45 -13.19 -2.56
C SER A 324 -17.90 -14.60 -2.76
N ASP A 325 -17.07 -14.80 -3.80
CA ASP A 325 -16.41 -16.08 -4.09
C ASP A 325 -15.48 -16.51 -2.93
N LEU A 326 -14.77 -15.58 -2.31
CA LEU A 326 -13.93 -15.85 -1.13
C LEU A 326 -14.76 -16.21 0.11
N GLN A 327 -15.83 -15.45 0.40
CA GLN A 327 -16.75 -15.74 1.50
C GLN A 327 -17.45 -17.10 1.34
N GLN A 328 -17.81 -17.47 0.11
CA GLN A 328 -18.42 -18.76 -0.20
C GLN A 328 -17.44 -19.92 0.04
N ARG A 329 -16.18 -19.79 -0.42
CA ARG A 329 -15.11 -20.77 -0.16
C ARG A 329 -14.81 -20.90 1.33
N GLU A 330 -14.78 -19.79 2.08
CA GLU A 330 -14.56 -19.80 3.53
C GLU A 330 -15.72 -20.50 4.27
N LYS A 331 -16.96 -20.27 3.84
CA LYS A 331 -18.16 -20.92 4.39
C LYS A 331 -18.20 -22.43 4.12
N GLU A 332 -17.81 -22.86 2.91
CA GLU A 332 -17.62 -24.29 2.59
C GLU A 332 -16.50 -24.93 3.40
N HIS A 333 -15.36 -24.23 3.54
CA HIS A 333 -14.25 -24.70 4.36
C HIS A 333 -14.65 -24.89 5.83
N LEU A 334 -15.39 -23.93 6.42
CA LEU A 334 -15.95 -24.07 7.77
C LEU A 334 -16.90 -25.27 7.89
N ARG A 335 -17.73 -25.54 6.87
CA ARG A 335 -18.65 -26.69 6.85
C ARG A 335 -17.87 -28.01 6.92
N LEU A 336 -16.85 -28.15 6.07
CA LEU A 336 -15.98 -29.33 6.02
C LEU A 336 -15.20 -29.53 7.32
N VAL A 337 -14.69 -28.46 7.93
CA VAL A 337 -14.00 -28.52 9.24
C VAL A 337 -14.97 -28.99 10.34
N ARG A 338 -16.22 -28.51 10.34
CA ARG A 338 -17.25 -28.91 11.32
C ARG A 338 -17.67 -30.38 11.16
N GLU A 339 -17.87 -30.83 9.91
CA GLU A 339 -18.14 -32.24 9.59
C GLU A 339 -16.99 -33.16 10.07
N GLN A 340 -15.73 -32.74 9.85
CA GLN A 340 -14.57 -33.50 10.32
C GLN A 340 -14.41 -33.51 11.84
N ALA A 341 -14.75 -32.42 12.54
CA ALA A 341 -14.72 -32.37 14.00
C ALA A 341 -15.72 -33.37 14.62
N LEU A 342 -16.95 -33.42 14.09
CA LEU A 342 -17.98 -34.37 14.53
C LEU A 342 -17.58 -35.84 14.26
N ALA A 343 -16.88 -36.12 13.15
CA ALA A 343 -16.35 -37.46 12.87
C ALA A 343 -15.25 -37.86 13.87
N LEU A 344 -14.32 -36.95 14.18
CA LEU A 344 -13.26 -37.15 15.17
C LEU A 344 -13.81 -37.33 16.60
N GLU A 345 -14.91 -36.66 16.94
CA GLU A 345 -15.58 -36.80 18.23
C GLU A 345 -16.23 -38.19 18.38
N ARG A 346 -16.94 -38.67 17.35
CA ARG A 346 -17.47 -40.05 17.30
C ARG A 346 -16.36 -41.10 17.46
N GLU A 347 -15.24 -40.92 16.77
CA GLU A 347 -14.08 -41.82 16.87
C GLU A 347 -13.45 -41.81 18.28
N ARG A 348 -13.37 -40.64 18.93
CA ARG A 348 -12.89 -40.51 20.31
C ARG A 348 -13.80 -41.23 21.31
N SER A 349 -15.12 -41.10 21.18
CA SER A 349 -16.07 -41.81 22.06
C SER A 349 -15.91 -43.33 21.96
N ALA A 350 -15.90 -43.88 20.73
CA ALA A 350 -15.67 -45.31 20.51
C ALA A 350 -14.29 -45.81 21.01
N ARG A 351 -13.28 -44.93 21.02
CA ARG A 351 -11.94 -45.24 21.57
C ARG A 351 -11.89 -45.16 23.10
N ASN A 352 -12.68 -44.29 23.72
CA ASN A 352 -12.79 -44.21 25.17
C ASN A 352 -13.55 -45.42 25.74
N GLU A 353 -14.65 -45.86 25.10
CA GLU A 353 -15.35 -47.10 25.47
C GLU A 353 -14.42 -48.32 25.44
N LYS A 354 -13.54 -48.42 24.42
CA LYS A 354 -12.51 -49.48 24.33
C LYS A 354 -11.46 -49.39 25.44
N LYS A 355 -11.08 -48.19 25.88
CA LYS A 355 -10.14 -47.99 27.00
C LYS A 355 -10.76 -48.30 28.35
N GLN A 356 -12.04 -47.96 28.55
CA GLN A 356 -12.75 -48.23 29.79
C GLN A 356 -12.81 -49.75 30.06
N ARG A 357 -13.05 -50.56 29.01
CA ARG A 357 -12.94 -52.04 29.04
C ARG A 357 -11.53 -52.58 29.29
N GLN A 358 -10.49 -51.75 29.28
CA GLN A 358 -9.10 -52.13 29.57
C GLN A 358 -8.60 -51.60 30.93
N GLN A 359 -9.36 -50.72 31.60
CA GLN A 359 -8.96 -50.12 32.89
C GLN A 359 -9.65 -50.72 34.12
N GLU A 360 -10.46 -51.78 33.96
CA GLU A 360 -10.97 -52.59 35.09
C GLU A 360 -9.91 -53.55 35.68
N ASN A 361 -8.67 -53.52 35.18
CA ASN A 361 -7.51 -54.16 35.81
C ASN A 361 -6.46 -53.09 36.18
N THR A 362 -5.96 -53.17 37.41
CA THR A 362 -4.88 -52.38 38.05
C THR A 362 -5.18 -50.97 38.60
N ASP A 363 -5.50 -50.97 39.90
CA ASP A 363 -5.14 -50.04 40.98
C ASP A 363 -3.70 -49.45 40.93
N LEU A 364 -3.30 -48.33 41.58
CA LEU A 364 -3.93 -47.25 42.37
C LEU A 364 -2.96 -46.00 42.32
N PRO A 365 -3.08 -44.88 43.09
CA PRO A 365 -2.67 -43.55 42.59
C PRO A 365 -1.51 -42.87 43.34
N LEU A 366 -0.99 -41.76 42.77
CA LEU A 366 -0.33 -40.69 43.54
C LEU A 366 -0.59 -39.29 42.95
N ASN A 367 -0.90 -38.34 43.83
CA ASN A 367 -0.99 -36.90 43.56
C ASN A 367 0.41 -36.27 43.48
N PHE A 368 0.55 -35.13 42.79
CA PHE A 368 0.91 -33.86 43.46
C PHE A 368 0.68 -32.62 42.58
N ASN A 369 0.28 -31.53 43.22
CA ASN A 369 0.11 -30.21 42.62
C ASN A 369 1.47 -29.53 42.35
N ASN A 370 1.53 -28.59 41.39
CA ASN A 370 1.95 -27.24 41.79
C ASN A 370 1.44 -26.10 40.91
N SER A 371 1.37 -24.92 41.53
CA SER A 371 0.77 -23.68 41.05
C SER A 371 1.59 -22.94 39.98
N GLY A 372 0.92 -22.33 39.01
CA GLY A 372 1.57 -21.49 37.99
C GLY A 372 1.68 -20.02 38.40
N GLN A 373 2.90 -19.49 38.45
CA GLN A 373 3.13 -18.04 38.45
C GLN A 373 3.12 -17.50 37.02
N ARG A 374 2.17 -16.61 36.71
CA ARG A 374 2.16 -15.83 35.47
C ARG A 374 3.31 -14.81 35.50
N SER A 375 4.17 -14.83 34.48
CA SER A 375 5.04 -13.71 34.12
C SER A 375 4.76 -13.27 32.69
N THR A 376 4.83 -11.96 32.46
CA THR A 376 4.42 -11.29 31.22
C THR A 376 5.46 -11.46 30.11
N ASN A 377 5.09 -12.14 29.02
CA ASN A 377 5.89 -12.19 27.79
C ASN A 377 5.10 -11.55 26.64
N LEU A 378 5.66 -10.50 26.03
CA LEU A 378 5.08 -9.73 24.92
C LEU A 378 5.35 -10.35 23.53
N VAL A 379 6.15 -11.43 23.45
CA VAL A 379 6.45 -12.13 22.20
C VAL A 379 5.36 -13.16 21.93
N THR A 380 4.75 -13.10 20.74
CA THR A 380 3.76 -14.09 20.31
C THR A 380 4.47 -15.29 19.69
N ALA A 381 3.96 -16.50 19.97
CA ALA A 381 4.51 -17.77 19.50
C ALA A 381 3.45 -18.55 18.72
N GLY A 382 3.83 -19.05 17.55
CA GLY A 382 3.05 -19.99 16.75
C GLY A 382 3.66 -21.39 16.82
N GLN A 383 2.78 -22.38 17.00
CA GLN A 383 3.04 -23.81 17.11
C GLN A 383 3.80 -24.32 18.34
N ASN A 384 3.20 -25.34 18.97
CA ASN A 384 3.83 -26.24 19.94
C ASN A 384 3.33 -27.66 19.65
N HIS A 385 4.07 -28.43 18.84
CA HIS A 385 3.70 -29.81 18.54
C HIS A 385 4.00 -30.73 19.73
N ARG A 386 3.02 -31.55 20.14
CA ARG A 386 3.27 -32.69 21.04
C ARG A 386 3.99 -33.79 20.27
N LYS A 387 4.91 -34.49 20.95
CA LYS A 387 5.71 -35.61 20.40
C LYS A 387 4.82 -36.59 19.61
N GLY A 388 5.03 -36.63 18.30
CA GLY A 388 4.39 -37.53 17.36
C GLY A 388 5.19 -37.52 16.06
N GLU A 389 5.55 -38.70 15.57
CA GLU A 389 6.34 -38.85 14.34
C GLU A 389 5.51 -38.46 13.12
N VAL A 390 6.11 -37.68 12.22
CA VAL A 390 5.55 -37.39 10.89
C VAL A 390 6.54 -37.86 9.83
N LYS A 391 6.05 -38.61 8.86
CA LYS A 391 6.86 -39.41 7.93
C LYS A 391 7.40 -38.67 6.70
N ASN A 392 7.08 -37.39 6.52
CA ASN A 392 7.59 -36.54 5.44
C ASN A 392 7.65 -35.08 5.91
N PRO A 393 8.82 -34.55 6.31
CA PRO A 393 8.99 -33.10 6.49
C PRO A 393 8.90 -32.37 5.14
N PRO A 394 8.60 -31.06 5.12
CA PRO A 394 8.71 -30.24 3.92
C PRO A 394 10.11 -30.34 3.31
N THR A 395 10.16 -30.46 1.98
CA THR A 395 11.40 -30.55 1.20
C THR A 395 12.24 -29.27 1.30
N LYS A 396 13.55 -29.41 1.01
CA LYS A 396 14.59 -28.38 1.07
C LYS A 396 14.07 -27.00 0.63
N ILE A 397 14.15 -26.04 1.55
CA ILE A 397 13.55 -24.71 1.38
C ILE A 397 14.37 -23.87 0.40
N TRP A 398 13.70 -23.30 -0.61
CA TRP A 398 14.34 -22.62 -1.74
C TRP A 398 13.92 -21.15 -1.93
N PHE A 399 13.25 -20.55 -0.93
CA PHE A 399 12.78 -19.17 -1.01
C PHE A 399 13.72 -18.21 -0.29
N SER A 400 14.11 -17.12 -0.96
CA SER A 400 14.74 -15.95 -0.34
C SER A 400 13.97 -14.71 -0.79
N ILE A 401 13.46 -13.95 0.18
CA ILE A 401 12.69 -12.73 -0.07
C ILE A 401 13.20 -11.61 0.83
N SER A 402 13.38 -10.42 0.27
CA SER A 402 13.79 -9.22 0.99
C SER A 402 13.13 -7.99 0.37
N LEU A 403 12.61 -7.10 1.20
CA LEU A 403 11.97 -5.82 0.83
C LEU A 403 12.55 -4.69 1.67
N ASN A 404 12.82 -3.54 1.05
CA ASN A 404 13.11 -2.27 1.73
C ASN A 404 12.67 -1.09 0.85
N GLY A 405 11.53 -0.48 1.20
CA GLY A 405 10.86 0.52 0.39
C GLY A 405 10.59 0.01 -1.03
N SER A 406 11.09 0.75 -2.04
CA SER A 406 10.98 0.35 -3.44
C SER A 406 11.93 -0.78 -3.86
N LEU A 407 12.89 -1.18 -3.02
CA LEU A 407 13.88 -2.21 -3.34
C LEU A 407 13.39 -3.59 -2.91
N TYR A 408 13.54 -4.58 -3.79
CA TYR A 408 13.19 -5.97 -3.53
C TYR A 408 14.16 -6.95 -4.18
N SER A 409 14.25 -8.14 -3.59
CA SER A 409 14.83 -9.34 -4.19
C SER A 409 13.97 -10.53 -3.80
N LEU A 410 13.45 -11.25 -4.80
CA LEU A 410 12.55 -12.40 -4.64
C LEU A 410 13.09 -13.57 -5.46
N ARG A 411 13.51 -14.64 -4.77
CA ARG A 411 14.05 -15.87 -5.35
C ARG A 411 13.20 -17.07 -4.92
N SER A 412 12.88 -17.91 -5.89
CA SER A 412 12.43 -19.30 -5.78
C SER A 412 13.43 -20.18 -6.57
N PRO A 413 13.26 -21.51 -6.72
CA PRO A 413 14.11 -22.29 -7.64
C PRO A 413 14.04 -21.79 -9.08
N GLU A 414 12.81 -21.62 -9.58
CA GLU A 414 12.50 -21.34 -10.98
C GLU A 414 12.82 -19.90 -11.38
N LYS A 415 12.63 -18.95 -10.47
CA LYS A 415 12.58 -17.53 -10.82
C LYS A 415 13.30 -16.66 -9.81
N TRP A 416 13.96 -15.64 -10.33
CA TRP A 416 14.57 -14.56 -9.57
C TRP A 416 14.13 -13.24 -10.17
N ILE A 417 13.65 -12.33 -9.33
CA ILE A 417 13.45 -10.93 -9.70
C ILE A 417 14.06 -10.04 -8.61
N CYS A 418 14.83 -9.04 -9.02
CA CYS A 418 15.49 -8.10 -8.13
C CYS A 418 15.59 -6.74 -8.82
N ASN A 419 15.32 -5.67 -8.08
CA ASN A 419 15.63 -4.29 -8.50
C ASN A 419 16.58 -3.57 -7.53
N ALA A 420 17.03 -4.26 -6.47
CA ALA A 420 17.85 -3.70 -5.41
C ALA A 420 19.32 -3.46 -5.80
N CYS A 421 19.84 -4.12 -6.85
CA CYS A 421 21.24 -3.97 -7.26
C CYS A 421 21.47 -4.26 -8.75
N ARG A 422 22.00 -3.26 -9.50
CA ARG A 422 22.51 -3.45 -10.88
C ARG A 422 23.91 -4.07 -10.96
N ALA A 423 24.70 -4.03 -9.88
CA ALA A 423 26.07 -4.57 -9.91
C ALA A 423 26.12 -6.10 -10.04
N LEU A 424 25.02 -6.80 -9.70
CA LEU A 424 24.88 -8.25 -9.90
C LEU A 424 24.95 -8.67 -11.39
N GLU A 425 24.68 -7.75 -12.32
CA GLU A 425 24.77 -8.00 -13.77
C GLU A 425 26.20 -7.95 -14.31
N ARG A 426 27.19 -7.47 -13.53
CA ARG A 426 28.56 -7.20 -14.00
C ARG A 426 29.63 -8.19 -13.51
N VAL A 427 29.26 -9.19 -12.70
CA VAL A 427 30.20 -10.18 -12.14
C VAL A 427 30.29 -11.41 -13.05
N GLY A 428 30.99 -11.26 -14.18
CA GLY A 428 31.44 -12.37 -15.02
C GLY A 428 30.81 -12.43 -16.41
N SER A 429 31.65 -12.56 -17.44
CA SER A 429 31.25 -12.63 -18.86
C SER A 429 30.72 -13.99 -19.32
N ASP A 430 30.68 -15.00 -18.44
CA ASP A 430 30.20 -16.35 -18.73
C ASP A 430 29.35 -16.93 -17.59
N ARG A 431 28.13 -17.32 -17.95
CA ARG A 431 27.27 -18.40 -17.39
C ARG A 431 27.06 -18.59 -15.88
N ASN A 432 27.65 -17.83 -14.97
CA ASN A 432 27.38 -17.96 -13.54
C ASN A 432 26.12 -17.17 -13.15
N ARG A 433 24.95 -17.81 -13.28
CA ARG A 433 23.72 -17.39 -12.59
C ARG A 433 23.96 -17.31 -11.07
N ILE A 434 23.11 -16.57 -10.37
CA ILE A 434 22.96 -16.69 -8.91
C ILE A 434 22.19 -17.99 -8.62
N GLU A 435 22.89 -19.13 -8.74
CA GLU A 435 22.29 -20.48 -8.63
C GLU A 435 22.03 -20.87 -7.15
N SER A 436 22.90 -20.41 -6.26
CA SER A 436 22.67 -20.10 -4.85
C SER A 436 23.00 -18.60 -4.68
N GLY A 437 22.57 -17.85 -3.67
CA GLY A 437 21.55 -18.08 -2.65
C GLY A 437 21.40 -16.78 -1.86
N TYR A 438 20.29 -16.53 -1.17
CA TYR A 438 20.19 -15.50 -0.13
C TYR A 438 20.67 -14.06 -0.45
N MET A 439 19.73 -13.13 -0.67
CA MET A 439 20.01 -11.68 -0.67
C MET A 439 19.27 -11.00 0.49
N ALA A 440 19.98 -10.17 1.25
CA ALA A 440 19.40 -9.28 2.24
C ALA A 440 19.68 -7.82 1.89
N ILE A 441 18.65 -6.99 1.98
CA ILE A 441 18.66 -5.57 1.61
C ILE A 441 18.59 -4.74 2.90
N GLY A 442 19.57 -3.86 3.08
CA GLY A 442 19.60 -2.84 4.13
C GLY A 442 18.87 -1.57 3.66
N GLN A 443 19.28 -0.38 4.12
CA GLN A 443 18.79 0.90 3.58
C GLN A 443 19.04 1.03 2.06
N PRO A 444 18.48 2.05 1.38
CA PRO A 444 18.70 2.25 -0.06
C PRO A 444 20.18 2.27 -0.47
N GLY A 445 20.60 1.25 -1.21
CA GLY A 445 21.99 1.04 -1.66
C GLY A 445 22.77 -0.01 -0.89
N GLU A 446 22.30 -0.43 0.29
CA GLU A 446 22.92 -1.45 1.13
C GLU A 446 22.41 -2.85 0.81
N TRP A 447 23.31 -3.81 0.59
CA TRP A 447 22.95 -5.22 0.44
C TRP A 447 24.12 -6.16 0.70
N ILE A 448 23.78 -7.41 1.02
CA ILE A 448 24.69 -8.55 1.04
C ILE A 448 24.03 -9.71 0.26
N ALA A 449 24.79 -10.37 -0.60
CA ALA A 449 24.30 -11.46 -1.47
C ALA A 449 25.34 -12.57 -1.62
N ARG A 450 24.89 -13.82 -1.73
CA ARG A 450 25.71 -15.00 -2.08
C ARG A 450 25.40 -15.44 -3.52
N TYR A 451 26.44 -15.79 -4.26
CA TYR A 451 26.38 -16.26 -5.65
C TYR A 451 26.49 -17.79 -5.75
N GLY A 452 26.19 -18.34 -6.94
CA GLY A 452 26.10 -19.80 -7.17
C GLY A 452 27.39 -20.59 -6.94
N ASN A 453 28.53 -19.89 -6.95
CA ASN A 453 29.85 -20.38 -6.61
C ASN A 453 30.20 -20.16 -5.11
N ASP A 454 29.19 -19.96 -4.26
CA ASP A 454 29.28 -19.62 -2.84
C ASP A 454 30.11 -18.36 -2.50
N THR A 455 30.36 -17.49 -3.49
CA THR A 455 31.01 -16.19 -3.25
C THR A 455 30.01 -15.19 -2.68
N TRP A 456 30.34 -14.60 -1.54
CA TRP A 456 29.58 -13.51 -0.94
C TRP A 456 30.10 -12.14 -1.39
N ILE A 457 29.19 -11.21 -1.71
CA ILE A 457 29.50 -9.83 -2.09
C ILE A 457 28.60 -8.87 -1.32
N THR A 458 29.16 -7.72 -0.93
CA THR A 458 28.45 -6.61 -0.27
C THR A 458 28.39 -5.37 -1.18
N SER A 459 27.44 -4.48 -0.90
CA SER A 459 27.40 -3.13 -1.47
C SER A 459 28.64 -2.30 -1.12
N LYS A 460 29.03 -1.38 -2.00
CA LYS A 460 30.23 -0.52 -1.84
C LYS A 460 30.31 0.16 -0.47
N ASP A 461 29.19 0.66 0.04
CA ASP A 461 29.13 1.44 1.28
C ASP A 461 28.64 0.62 2.49
N PHE A 462 28.63 -0.73 2.40
CA PHE A 462 28.13 -1.63 3.45
C PHE A 462 28.82 -1.44 4.80
N GLU A 463 30.15 -1.27 4.78
CA GLU A 463 30.98 -1.08 5.98
C GLU A 463 30.64 0.22 6.74
N GLN A 464 30.19 1.26 6.05
CA GLN A 464 29.78 2.52 6.70
C GLN A 464 28.46 2.36 7.48
N HIS A 465 27.59 1.47 7.03
CA HIS A 465 26.22 1.33 7.53
C HIS A 465 26.06 0.17 8.52
N TYR A 466 26.86 -0.89 8.39
CA TYR A 466 26.93 -2.00 9.36
C TYR A 466 28.39 -2.26 9.83
N PRO A 467 29.03 -1.31 10.53
CA PRO A 467 30.43 -1.44 10.98
C PRO A 467 30.67 -2.64 11.90
N ASP A 468 29.80 -2.87 12.89
CA ASP A 468 29.90 -4.00 13.82
C ASP A 468 29.76 -5.37 13.11
N LEU A 469 28.88 -5.45 12.10
CA LEU A 469 28.70 -6.66 11.29
C LEU A 469 29.92 -6.91 10.39
N ILE A 470 30.51 -5.89 9.76
CA ILE A 470 31.69 -6.10 8.93
C ILE A 470 32.90 -6.55 9.77
N GLU A 471 33.00 -6.12 11.04
CA GLU A 471 33.99 -6.67 11.99
C GLU A 471 33.74 -8.16 12.25
N LYS A 472 32.49 -8.60 12.48
CA LYS A 472 32.21 -10.04 12.62
C LYS A 472 32.52 -10.81 11.33
N ILE A 473 32.17 -10.26 10.16
CA ILE A 473 32.49 -10.87 8.86
C ILE A 473 34.01 -10.99 8.65
N LYS A 474 34.82 -10.03 9.11
CA LYS A 474 36.29 -10.11 9.07
C LYS A 474 36.85 -11.18 10.01
N VAL A 475 36.18 -11.46 11.13
CA VAL A 475 36.62 -12.46 12.13
C VAL A 475 36.20 -13.88 11.77
N PHE A 476 34.96 -14.09 11.33
CA PHE A 476 34.38 -15.41 11.05
C PHE A 476 34.42 -15.80 9.56
N GLU A 477 35.00 -14.93 8.73
CA GLU A 477 35.06 -14.97 7.27
C GLU A 477 33.69 -14.85 6.57
N ILE A 478 33.65 -14.14 5.44
CA ILE A 478 32.40 -13.98 4.68
C ILE A 478 31.96 -15.29 4.01
N GLY A 479 32.92 -16.13 3.59
CA GLY A 479 32.63 -17.42 2.94
C GLY A 479 31.86 -18.40 3.83
N ASN A 480 32.08 -18.33 5.15
CA ASN A 480 31.43 -19.20 6.13
C ASN A 480 30.05 -18.68 6.57
N LEU A 481 29.56 -17.56 6.01
CA LEU A 481 28.26 -17.01 6.35
C LEU A 481 27.12 -17.89 5.79
N ASP A 482 26.12 -18.17 6.63
CA ASP A 482 25.00 -19.08 6.36
C ASP A 482 23.67 -18.33 6.22
N THR A 483 23.41 -17.33 7.06
CA THR A 483 22.16 -16.54 7.02
C THR A 483 22.41 -15.14 7.58
N CYS A 484 21.91 -14.08 6.93
CA CYS A 484 22.18 -12.70 7.35
C CYS A 484 21.00 -11.72 7.11
N ALA A 485 20.12 -11.53 8.08
CA ALA A 485 19.04 -10.55 7.95
C ALA A 485 19.53 -9.13 8.30
N LEU A 486 19.23 -8.17 7.44
CA LEU A 486 19.48 -6.74 7.65
C LEU A 486 18.19 -6.04 8.11
N GLY A 487 18.34 -4.96 8.86
CA GLY A 487 17.25 -4.18 9.45
C GLY A 487 17.64 -2.72 9.71
N PRO A 488 16.66 -1.87 10.07
CA PRO A 488 16.85 -0.43 10.16
C PRO A 488 17.70 -0.04 11.37
N ASN A 489 18.43 1.08 11.29
CA ASN A 489 19.30 1.58 12.37
C ASN A 489 20.36 0.56 12.81
N GLN A 490 21.14 0.03 11.85
CA GLN A 490 22.21 -0.95 12.07
C GLN A 490 21.77 -2.26 12.73
N GLN A 491 20.47 -2.57 12.74
CA GLN A 491 19.97 -3.84 13.25
C GLN A 491 20.29 -4.97 12.27
N TYR A 492 20.75 -6.11 12.78
CA TYR A 492 21.06 -7.26 11.95
C TYR A 492 20.93 -8.57 12.73
N TYR A 493 20.84 -9.68 12.01
CA TYR A 493 21.14 -11.02 12.49
C TYR A 493 22.10 -11.68 11.51
N ALA A 494 23.13 -12.34 12.00
CA ALA A 494 24.05 -13.12 11.18
C ALA A 494 24.36 -14.46 11.85
N ARG A 495 24.41 -15.54 11.07
CA ARG A 495 24.84 -16.89 11.47
C ARG A 495 25.85 -17.43 10.48
N TRP A 496 26.86 -18.11 10.99
CA TRP A 496 27.90 -18.81 10.24
C TRP A 496 27.73 -20.34 10.31
N LEU A 497 28.38 -21.05 9.39
CA LEU A 497 28.28 -22.51 9.24
C LEU A 497 28.85 -23.30 10.43
N ASP A 498 29.71 -22.69 11.23
CA ASP A 498 30.22 -23.22 12.51
C ASP A 498 29.18 -23.15 13.66
N GLY A 499 28.05 -22.49 13.44
CA GLY A 499 27.01 -22.24 14.45
C GLY A 499 27.20 -20.93 15.23
N SER A 500 28.28 -20.17 14.99
CA SER A 500 28.47 -18.83 15.54
C SER A 500 27.38 -17.89 15.02
N TRP A 501 26.92 -16.97 15.87
CA TRP A 501 25.85 -16.04 15.51
C TRP A 501 25.97 -14.73 16.28
N TYR A 502 25.51 -13.65 15.65
CA TYR A 502 25.45 -12.30 16.24
C TYR A 502 24.11 -11.65 15.88
N CYS A 503 23.58 -10.82 16.78
CA CYS A 503 22.34 -10.10 16.54
C CYS A 503 22.28 -8.77 17.29
N THR A 504 21.91 -7.72 16.55
CA THR A 504 21.69 -6.37 17.07
C THR A 504 20.25 -5.98 16.77
N GLY A 505 19.46 -5.66 17.80
CA GLY A 505 18.01 -5.45 17.65
C GLY A 505 17.28 -5.12 18.95
N SER A 506 16.00 -5.47 19.02
CA SER A 506 15.24 -5.36 20.27
C SER A 506 15.68 -6.40 21.31
N SER A 507 15.56 -6.10 22.60
CA SER A 507 15.85 -7.05 23.68
C SER A 507 14.99 -8.31 23.59
N ALA A 508 13.76 -8.18 23.07
CA ALA A 508 12.87 -9.30 22.77
C ALA A 508 13.46 -10.20 21.66
N LEU A 509 13.95 -9.64 20.55
CA LEU A 509 14.59 -10.40 19.47
C LEU A 509 15.81 -11.19 19.96
N VAL A 510 16.74 -10.50 20.63
CA VAL A 510 17.98 -11.13 21.13
C VAL A 510 17.65 -12.28 22.08
N ARG A 511 16.68 -12.09 22.99
CA ARG A 511 16.23 -13.15 23.91
C ARG A 511 15.56 -14.31 23.17
N THR A 512 14.76 -14.05 22.14
CA THR A 512 14.15 -15.08 21.31
C THR A 512 15.21 -15.94 20.62
N ILE A 513 16.19 -15.31 19.97
CA ILE A 513 17.29 -16.03 19.29
C ILE A 513 18.11 -16.85 20.28
N GLN A 514 18.49 -16.28 21.43
CA GLN A 514 19.19 -17.00 22.49
C GLN A 514 18.42 -18.24 22.97
N ASN A 515 17.09 -18.14 23.11
CA ASN A 515 16.26 -19.27 23.54
C ASN A 515 16.16 -20.36 22.46
N LEU A 516 15.98 -19.98 21.19
CA LEU A 516 15.93 -20.93 20.07
C LEU A 516 17.25 -21.70 19.92
N ILE A 517 18.38 -21.00 20.01
CA ILE A 517 19.70 -21.62 19.86
C ILE A 517 20.04 -22.51 21.08
N LYS A 518 19.64 -22.12 22.29
CA LYS A 518 19.68 -23.01 23.48
C LYS A 518 18.78 -24.24 23.33
N GLY A 519 17.66 -24.11 22.62
CA GLY A 519 16.77 -25.22 22.27
C GLY A 519 17.27 -26.10 21.11
N GLN A 520 18.45 -25.81 20.55
CA GLN A 520 19.00 -26.45 19.34
C GLN A 520 18.11 -26.28 18.09
N ASN A 521 17.23 -25.27 18.08
CA ASN A 521 16.37 -24.96 16.93
C ASN A 521 17.16 -24.19 15.86
N LYS A 522 17.16 -24.71 14.63
CA LYS A 522 17.76 -24.02 13.48
C LYS A 522 16.83 -22.90 13.00
N ILE A 523 17.30 -21.65 13.03
CA ILE A 523 16.56 -20.53 12.42
C ILE A 523 16.56 -20.71 10.88
N VAL A 524 15.37 -20.62 10.28
CA VAL A 524 15.14 -20.82 8.84
C VAL A 524 14.95 -19.49 8.11
N ALA A 525 14.13 -18.61 8.67
CA ALA A 525 13.90 -17.28 8.12
C ALA A 525 13.79 -16.26 9.25
N ILE A 526 14.28 -15.04 9.01
CA ILE A 526 14.23 -13.94 9.96
C ILE A 526 14.09 -12.63 9.21
N SER A 527 13.25 -11.72 9.70
CA SER A 527 13.12 -10.38 9.16
C SER A 527 12.94 -9.34 10.26
N LEU A 528 13.52 -8.17 10.03
CA LEU A 528 13.66 -7.06 10.98
C LEU A 528 12.96 -5.83 10.38
N GLY A 529 11.78 -5.51 10.90
CA GLY A 529 10.90 -4.50 10.33
C GLY A 529 10.91 -3.15 11.06
N PHE A 530 9.95 -2.30 10.68
CA PHE A 530 9.69 -0.99 11.25
C PHE A 530 9.55 -1.04 12.78
N GLY A 531 10.02 -0.01 13.48
CA GLY A 531 9.88 0.11 14.95
C GLY A 531 10.60 -0.96 15.79
N LYS A 532 11.62 -1.64 15.25
CA LYS A 532 12.31 -2.82 15.83
C LYS A 532 11.39 -4.04 16.00
N SER A 533 10.37 -4.13 15.16
CA SER A 533 9.55 -5.33 15.00
C SER A 533 10.37 -6.47 14.38
N PHE A 534 9.94 -7.71 14.58
CA PHE A 534 10.57 -8.87 13.97
C PHE A 534 9.62 -10.06 13.79
N LEU A 535 9.97 -10.94 12.85
CA LEU A 535 9.46 -12.31 12.78
C LEU A 535 10.64 -13.27 12.56
N VAL A 536 10.65 -14.37 13.32
CA VAL A 536 11.61 -15.48 13.20
C VAL A 536 10.85 -16.78 12.98
N SER A 537 11.27 -17.55 11.98
CA SER A 537 10.84 -18.93 11.71
C SER A 537 11.99 -19.89 12.00
N TYR A 538 11.69 -21.04 12.59
CA TYR A 538 12.70 -22.00 13.06
C TYR A 538 12.22 -23.44 12.98
N GLU A 539 13.17 -24.36 12.78
CA GLU A 539 12.93 -25.79 12.66
C GLU A 539 12.57 -26.42 14.01
N LEU A 540 11.50 -27.22 14.01
CA LEU A 540 11.06 -28.06 15.13
C LEU A 540 11.55 -29.50 14.92
N ASN A 541 11.75 -30.24 16.02
CA ASN A 541 12.26 -31.62 16.00
C ASN A 541 11.35 -32.64 15.25
N ASN A 542 10.16 -32.23 14.82
CA ASN A 542 9.23 -33.02 14.01
C ASN A 542 9.21 -32.61 12.53
N GLY A 543 10.13 -31.73 12.11
CA GLY A 543 10.31 -31.29 10.72
C GLY A 543 9.44 -30.11 10.26
N TYR A 544 8.50 -29.64 11.09
CA TYR A 544 7.71 -28.43 10.80
C TYR A 544 8.44 -27.16 11.27
N LEU A 545 7.95 -25.99 10.85
CA LEU A 545 8.55 -24.70 11.20
C LEU A 545 7.69 -23.90 12.18
N GLY A 546 8.17 -23.80 13.42
CA GLY A 546 7.60 -22.89 14.42
C GLY A 546 7.98 -21.44 14.13
N TRP A 547 7.26 -20.48 14.74
CA TRP A 547 7.57 -19.06 14.56
C TRP A 547 7.32 -18.20 15.80
N HIS A 548 8.10 -17.13 15.91
CA HIS A 548 7.96 -16.10 16.93
C HIS A 548 7.92 -14.71 16.29
N HIS A 549 7.10 -13.81 16.85
CA HIS A 549 7.10 -12.40 16.43
C HIS A 549 6.86 -11.43 17.59
N ASP A 550 7.40 -10.22 17.42
CA ASP A 550 6.96 -9.00 18.09
C ASP A 550 6.73 -7.97 16.97
N LEU A 551 5.47 -7.76 16.59
CA LEU A 551 5.10 -6.83 15.51
C LEU A 551 4.78 -5.42 16.03
N ARG A 552 4.70 -5.22 17.36
CA ARG A 552 4.54 -3.91 18.01
C ARG A 552 3.34 -3.07 17.55
N GLY A 553 2.30 -3.71 17.02
CA GLY A 553 1.11 -3.06 16.46
C GLY A 553 1.25 -2.59 15.01
N TYR A 554 2.43 -2.75 14.39
CA TYR A 554 2.67 -2.63 12.95
C TYR A 554 2.28 -3.92 12.21
N TYR A 555 2.24 -3.87 10.88
CA TYR A 555 1.88 -4.99 10.01
C TYR A 555 0.59 -5.70 10.45
N ARG A 556 -0.45 -4.94 10.79
CA ARG A 556 -1.71 -5.45 11.37
C ARG A 556 -2.39 -6.53 10.52
N GLY A 557 -2.18 -6.51 9.20
CA GLY A 557 -2.61 -7.58 8.29
C GLY A 557 -1.90 -8.91 8.59
N LEU A 558 -0.58 -8.88 8.75
CA LEU A 558 0.23 -10.04 9.14
C LEU A 558 -0.14 -10.53 10.54
N GLU A 559 -0.30 -9.63 11.50
CA GLU A 559 -0.70 -10.01 12.87
C GLU A 559 -2.08 -10.71 12.88
N ARG A 560 -3.04 -10.22 12.08
CA ARG A 560 -4.36 -10.85 11.91
C ARG A 560 -4.25 -12.22 11.22
N PHE A 561 -3.42 -12.32 10.19
CA PHE A 561 -3.15 -13.58 9.48
C PHE A 561 -2.56 -14.63 10.41
N LEU A 562 -1.50 -14.30 11.16
CA LEU A 562 -0.84 -15.21 12.10
C LEU A 562 -1.77 -15.67 13.21
N LYS A 563 -2.61 -14.78 13.77
CA LYS A 563 -3.66 -15.14 14.75
C LYS A 563 -4.72 -16.10 14.20
N GLY A 564 -4.98 -16.09 12.89
CA GLY A 564 -5.89 -17.01 12.22
C GLY A 564 -5.26 -18.34 11.80
N HIS A 565 -3.92 -18.43 11.75
CA HIS A 565 -3.20 -19.54 11.12
C HIS A 565 -2.16 -20.14 12.08
N ASN A 566 -2.63 -20.88 13.07
CA ASN A 566 -1.77 -21.54 14.06
C ASN A 566 -1.04 -22.79 13.53
N ASN A 567 -1.40 -23.30 12.35
CA ASN A 567 -0.83 -24.51 11.74
C ASN A 567 -0.16 -24.22 10.38
N ILE A 568 0.83 -23.34 10.37
CA ILE A 568 1.61 -23.01 9.18
C ILE A 568 3.11 -23.06 9.46
N SER A 569 3.85 -23.61 8.51
CA SER A 569 5.31 -23.55 8.45
C SER A 569 5.73 -22.37 7.57
N ILE A 570 6.42 -21.37 8.14
CA ILE A 570 6.86 -20.16 7.43
C ILE A 570 8.24 -20.39 6.79
N HIS A 571 8.28 -20.49 5.46
CA HIS A 571 9.50 -20.79 4.70
C HIS A 571 10.35 -19.56 4.42
N ALA A 572 9.70 -18.42 4.17
CA ALA A 572 10.39 -17.15 3.98
C ALA A 572 9.49 -15.98 4.43
N VAL A 573 10.11 -14.95 4.99
CA VAL A 573 9.40 -13.75 5.49
C VAL A 573 10.24 -12.51 5.22
N THR A 574 9.58 -11.42 4.86
CA THR A 574 10.16 -10.08 4.88
C THR A 574 9.12 -9.06 5.33
N LEU A 575 9.54 -8.20 6.26
CA LEU A 575 8.86 -7.00 6.72
C LEU A 575 9.61 -5.82 6.08
N ASP A 576 8.92 -4.89 5.41
CA ASP A 576 9.57 -3.70 4.86
C ASP A 576 9.85 -2.71 6.00
N PRO A 577 11.11 -2.40 6.33
CA PRO A 577 11.43 -1.48 7.43
C PRO A 577 11.15 0.00 7.14
N GLN A 578 10.81 0.39 5.90
CA GLN A 578 10.30 1.73 5.58
C GLN A 578 8.79 1.84 5.72
N SER A 579 8.05 0.72 5.69
CA SER A 579 6.60 0.68 5.74
C SER A 579 6.07 0.10 7.05
N GLN A 580 5.03 0.71 7.60
CA GLN A 580 4.31 0.16 8.77
C GLN A 580 3.35 -0.98 8.38
N THR A 581 3.15 -1.22 7.09
CA THR A 581 2.11 -2.12 6.56
C THR A 581 2.65 -3.20 5.63
N ASP A 582 3.81 -3.02 5.00
CA ASP A 582 4.23 -3.89 3.90
C ASP A 582 5.07 -5.08 4.33
N TYR A 583 4.66 -6.26 3.87
CA TYR A 583 5.27 -7.54 4.19
C TYR A 583 4.96 -8.57 3.11
N LEU A 584 5.78 -9.62 3.11
CA LEU A 584 5.59 -10.82 2.29
C LEU A 584 5.95 -12.07 3.11
N VAL A 585 5.12 -13.10 3.03
CA VAL A 585 5.29 -14.38 3.73
C VAL A 585 4.99 -15.53 2.77
N VAL A 586 5.97 -16.41 2.58
CA VAL A 586 5.82 -17.72 1.91
C VAL A 586 5.68 -18.79 3.00
N PHE A 587 4.62 -19.59 2.92
CA PHE A 587 4.31 -20.59 3.94
C PHE A 587 3.66 -21.85 3.34
N THR A 588 3.66 -22.95 4.09
CA THR A 588 2.80 -24.12 3.84
C THR A 588 1.83 -24.33 5.00
N GLU A 589 0.67 -24.91 4.73
CA GLU A 589 -0.24 -25.38 5.78
C GLU A 589 0.09 -26.81 6.20
N ASP A 590 0.11 -27.04 7.51
CA ASP A 590 0.53 -28.31 8.08
C ASP A 590 -0.68 -29.25 8.19
N SER A 591 -0.79 -30.16 7.22
CA SER A 591 -1.96 -31.04 7.11
C SER A 591 -1.95 -32.18 8.15
N ALA A 592 -2.96 -32.22 9.03
CA ALA A 592 -3.12 -33.29 10.02
C ALA A 592 -3.46 -34.68 9.45
N LYS A 593 -3.74 -34.77 8.13
CA LYS A 593 -4.10 -36.01 7.42
C LYS A 593 -3.22 -36.14 6.17
N GLY A 594 -2.11 -36.87 6.28
CA GLY A 594 -1.06 -36.97 5.26
C GLY A 594 -1.48 -37.67 3.96
N ARG A 595 -2.24 -36.99 3.11
CA ARG A 595 -2.55 -37.38 1.72
C ARG A 595 -2.48 -36.17 0.79
N GLY A 596 -1.26 -35.70 0.55
CA GLY A 596 -0.93 -34.64 -0.41
C GLY A 596 0.47 -34.06 -0.16
N LYS A 597 1.20 -33.68 -1.21
CA LYS A 597 2.42 -32.85 -1.05
C LYS A 597 2.02 -31.47 -0.51
N PRO A 598 2.75 -30.88 0.46
CA PRO A 598 2.45 -29.54 0.96
C PRO A 598 2.58 -28.52 -0.18
N LYS A 599 1.56 -27.67 -0.36
CA LYS A 599 1.55 -26.62 -1.40
C LYS A 599 2.02 -25.29 -0.81
N ASN A 600 2.96 -24.64 -1.49
CA ASN A 600 3.40 -23.30 -1.13
C ASN A 600 2.24 -22.29 -1.28
N LYS A 601 2.09 -21.41 -0.29
CA LYS A 601 1.10 -20.32 -0.26
C LYS A 601 1.79 -18.99 0.02
N LEU A 602 1.15 -17.90 -0.40
CA LEU A 602 1.68 -16.55 -0.29
C LEU A 602 0.69 -15.61 0.41
N HIS A 603 1.14 -14.99 1.49
CA HIS A 603 0.43 -13.90 2.15
C HIS A 603 1.26 -12.62 2.11
N CYS A 604 0.61 -11.48 1.86
CA CYS A 604 1.26 -10.19 1.65
C CYS A 604 0.33 -9.05 2.07
N SER A 605 0.90 -7.86 2.24
CA SER A 605 0.23 -6.69 2.81
C SER A 605 -1.02 -6.21 2.07
N ASN A 606 -0.94 -6.10 0.74
CA ASN A 606 -1.97 -5.47 -0.06
C ASN A 606 -2.05 -6.05 -1.50
N ARG A 607 -3.11 -5.68 -2.23
CA ARG A 607 -3.37 -6.16 -3.60
C ARG A 607 -2.33 -5.66 -4.63
N GLY A 608 -1.75 -4.48 -4.42
CA GLY A 608 -0.66 -3.95 -5.24
C GLY A 608 0.60 -4.80 -5.11
N THR A 609 1.05 -5.09 -3.88
CA THR A 609 2.15 -6.01 -3.60
C THR A 609 1.91 -7.38 -4.24
N ARG A 610 0.69 -7.94 -4.10
CA ARG A 610 0.32 -9.21 -4.74
C ARG A 610 0.39 -9.16 -6.27
N HIS A 611 0.01 -8.06 -6.89
CA HIS A 611 0.04 -7.90 -8.35
C HIS A 611 1.47 -7.71 -8.87
N ALA A 612 2.28 -6.86 -8.21
CA ALA A 612 3.68 -6.64 -8.58
C ALA A 612 4.52 -7.93 -8.57
N ILE A 613 4.18 -8.88 -7.70
CA ILE A 613 4.88 -10.17 -7.57
C ILE A 613 4.12 -11.35 -8.19
N SER A 614 2.98 -11.13 -8.88
CA SER A 614 2.15 -12.24 -9.35
C SER A 614 2.88 -13.09 -10.39
N ASP A 615 3.61 -12.46 -11.31
CA ASP A 615 4.41 -13.15 -12.32
C ASP A 615 5.55 -13.99 -11.69
N TRP A 616 6.16 -13.52 -10.60
CA TRP A 616 7.11 -14.34 -9.83
C TRP A 616 6.42 -15.49 -9.11
N TRP A 617 5.30 -15.23 -8.45
CA TRP A 617 4.59 -16.22 -7.65
C TRP A 617 3.96 -17.34 -8.50
N GLU A 618 3.37 -17.00 -9.64
CA GLU A 618 2.74 -17.98 -10.55
C GLU A 618 3.76 -18.98 -11.11
N THR A 619 5.02 -18.57 -11.33
CA THR A 619 6.12 -19.49 -11.68
C THR A 619 6.61 -20.30 -10.46
N SER A 620 6.42 -19.80 -9.24
CA SER A 620 7.07 -20.33 -8.02
C SER A 620 6.17 -21.19 -7.12
N LYS A 621 4.85 -21.16 -7.33
CA LYS A 621 3.85 -21.85 -6.50
C LYS A 621 3.80 -23.37 -6.71
N GLU A 622 4.21 -23.84 -7.89
CA GLU A 622 4.26 -25.25 -8.28
C GLU A 622 5.71 -25.65 -8.48
N LEU A 623 6.25 -26.43 -7.53
CA LEU A 623 7.55 -27.05 -7.69
C LEU A 623 7.43 -28.19 -8.72
N ARG A 624 8.05 -28.01 -9.88
CA ARG A 624 8.31 -29.11 -10.81
C ARG A 624 9.55 -29.84 -10.32
N GLU A 625 9.42 -31.13 -10.04
CA GLU A 625 10.59 -31.99 -9.82
C GLU A 625 11.17 -32.32 -11.19
N ASP A 626 12.12 -31.51 -11.68
CA ASP A 626 13.01 -31.83 -12.82
C ASP A 626 14.19 -30.83 -12.93
N SER A 627 15.17 -30.94 -12.03
CA SER A 627 16.62 -30.67 -12.27
C SER A 627 17.47 -31.05 -11.05
#